data_AF-A0A7C3NUN5-F1
#
_entry.id   AF-A0A7C3NUN5-F1
#
_cell.length_a   1.000
_cell.length_b   1.000
_cell.length_c   1.000
_cell.angle_alpha   90.00
_cell.angle_beta   90.00
_cell.angle_gamma   90.00
#
_symmetry.space_group_name_H-M   'P 1'
#
loop_
_entity.id
_entity.type
_entity.pdbx_description
1 polymer ?
#
loop_
_entity_poly.entity_id
_entity_poly.type
_entity_poly.pdbx_seq_one_letter_code
_entity_poly.pdbx_strand_id
1 'polypeptide(L)'
;MLHYWISFSLGMKRKRVAVRDSLKASLKDGACAAFMGGVTEHYAIPLALFFGASVQQIGLVSALPNLLASLSQFLAVRVIYLVGGRVKLLVRLVLAQATLIGCIAVLSWTGTPWRVELLLVCLILAAVSGGLAGPAWGSLMSDYVPASKRGRYFGWRNRLVGAVTIGTILAAGLLLSFFRESSYHLGFAILFLLAALARYFSAYFISRMGEP
;
A
#
# COMPACT_ATOMS: atom_id res chain seq x y z
N MET A 1 15.33 22.37 -5.14
CA MET A 1 14.01 22.10 -5.76
C MET A 1 12.80 22.12 -4.82
N LEU A 2 12.93 21.86 -3.51
CA LEU A 2 11.83 22.07 -2.53
C LEU A 2 11.46 23.55 -2.30
N HIS A 3 12.32 24.48 -2.71
CA HIS A 3 12.14 25.93 -2.52
C HIS A 3 11.10 26.56 -3.46
N TYR A 4 10.88 26.01 -4.66
CA TYR A 4 9.88 26.55 -5.60
C TYR A 4 8.42 26.27 -5.20
N TRP A 5 8.19 25.46 -4.17
CA TRP A 5 6.87 25.12 -3.66
C TRP A 5 6.45 25.97 -2.45
N ILE A 6 7.29 26.94 -2.02
CA ILE A 6 7.17 27.66 -0.74
C ILE A 6 6.29 28.90 -0.83
N SER A 7 6.19 29.53 -1.98
CA SER A 7 5.45 30.78 -2.16
C SER A 7 4.08 30.48 -2.78
N PHE A 8 3.08 30.22 -1.93
CA PHE A 8 1.69 30.71 -2.09
C PHE A 8 0.78 29.96 -1.11
N SER A 9 0.59 30.56 0.07
CA SER A 9 -0.54 30.30 0.95
C SER A 9 -1.22 31.64 1.19
N LEU A 10 -2.21 31.97 0.36
CA LEU A 10 -3.12 33.07 0.64
C LEU A 10 -4.55 32.61 0.40
N GLY A 11 -5.34 32.73 1.47
CA GLY A 11 -6.78 32.89 1.41
C GLY A 11 -7.63 31.62 1.50
N MET A 12 -7.66 30.95 2.67
CA MET A 12 -8.88 30.37 3.26
C MET A 12 -8.65 30.05 4.75
N LYS A 13 -9.41 30.69 5.65
CA LYS A 13 -9.48 30.35 7.08
C LYS A 13 -10.24 29.03 7.27
N ARG A 14 -9.60 27.89 7.03
CA ARG A 14 -9.85 26.64 7.75
C ARG A 14 -8.63 26.40 8.63
N LYS A 15 -8.73 25.60 9.71
CA LYS A 15 -7.58 25.20 10.55
C LYS A 15 -6.35 25.11 9.66
N ARG A 16 -5.24 25.81 9.96
CA ARG A 16 -4.02 25.84 9.13
C ARG A 16 -3.45 24.41 9.05
N VAL A 17 -4.11 23.54 8.30
CA VAL A 17 -3.57 22.29 7.82
C VAL A 17 -2.37 22.73 7.01
N ALA A 18 -1.20 22.33 7.45
CA ALA A 18 0.02 22.54 6.70
C ALA A 18 -0.08 21.65 5.46
N VAL A 19 -0.83 22.11 4.44
CA VAL A 19 -1.08 21.38 3.19
C VAL A 19 0.25 20.98 2.57
N ARG A 20 1.25 21.87 2.64
CA ARG A 20 2.61 21.60 2.20
C ARG A 20 3.22 20.37 2.89
N ASP A 21 3.09 20.25 4.20
CA ASP A 21 3.65 19.13 4.94
C ASP A 21 2.82 17.85 4.75
N SER A 22 1.51 17.98 4.56
CA SER A 22 0.62 16.87 4.19
C SER A 22 0.97 16.32 2.80
N LEU A 23 1.30 17.17 1.84
CA LEU A 23 1.77 16.76 0.52
C LEU A 23 3.14 16.07 0.59
N LYS A 24 4.10 16.61 1.35
CA LYS A 24 5.39 15.92 1.57
C LYS A 24 5.19 14.54 2.21
N ALA A 25 4.30 14.44 3.19
CA ALA A 25 3.95 13.19 3.83
C ALA A 25 3.32 12.19 2.83
N SER A 26 2.38 12.66 2.00
CA SER A 26 1.74 11.87 0.92
C SER A 26 2.74 11.36 -0.12
N LEU A 27 3.82 12.10 -0.38
CA LEU A 27 4.88 11.63 -1.28
C LEU A 27 5.72 10.52 -0.66
N LYS A 28 6.07 10.63 0.63
CA LYS A 28 6.80 9.59 1.36
C LYS A 28 5.95 8.33 1.54
N ASP A 29 4.67 8.51 1.90
CA ASP A 29 3.66 7.46 1.89
C ASP A 29 3.61 6.76 0.52
N GLY A 30 3.53 7.53 -0.57
CA GLY A 30 3.50 6.99 -1.92
C GLY A 30 4.69 6.09 -2.24
N ALA A 31 5.91 6.48 -1.86
CA ALA A 31 7.10 5.64 -2.04
C ALA A 31 7.04 4.35 -1.20
N CYS A 32 6.65 4.45 0.08
CA CYS A 32 6.48 3.29 0.95
C CYS A 32 5.39 2.32 0.45
N ALA A 33 4.26 2.84 0.00
CA ALA A 33 3.18 2.07 -0.59
C ALA A 33 3.60 1.42 -1.91
N ALA A 34 4.39 2.13 -2.74
CA ALA A 34 4.93 1.60 -3.98
C ALA A 34 5.90 0.43 -3.76
N PHE A 35 6.73 0.51 -2.73
CA PHE A 35 7.60 -0.60 -2.32
C PHE A 35 6.76 -1.81 -1.89
N MET A 36 5.82 -1.60 -0.97
CA MET A 36 4.93 -2.67 -0.52
C MET A 36 4.17 -3.31 -1.70
N GLY A 37 3.56 -2.51 -2.58
CA GLY A 37 2.84 -2.98 -3.76
C GLY A 37 3.74 -3.74 -4.73
N GLY A 38 4.96 -3.25 -4.96
CA GLY A 38 5.97 -3.92 -5.78
C GLY A 38 6.30 -5.34 -5.30
N VAL A 39 6.22 -5.57 -3.99
CA VAL A 39 6.34 -6.92 -3.42
C VAL A 39 5.03 -7.69 -3.52
N THR A 40 3.94 -7.17 -2.96
CA THR A 40 2.69 -7.95 -2.81
C THR A 40 2.05 -8.29 -4.14
N GLU A 41 2.08 -7.39 -5.13
CA GLU A 41 1.44 -7.61 -6.42
C GLU A 41 2.24 -8.56 -7.31
N HIS A 42 3.57 -8.51 -7.25
CA HIS A 42 4.43 -9.28 -8.15
C HIS A 42 4.98 -10.58 -7.53
N TYR A 43 5.03 -10.69 -6.21
CA TYR A 43 5.61 -11.85 -5.51
C TYR A 43 4.61 -12.70 -4.72
N ALA A 44 3.34 -12.31 -4.64
CA ALA A 44 2.29 -13.15 -4.04
C ALA A 44 2.07 -14.47 -4.80
N ILE A 45 2.01 -14.42 -6.14
CA ILE A 45 1.87 -15.62 -6.98
C ILE A 45 3.12 -16.52 -6.88
N PRO A 46 4.35 -16.01 -7.01
CA PRO A 46 5.56 -16.78 -6.73
C PRO A 46 5.57 -17.44 -5.34
N LEU A 47 5.12 -16.73 -4.29
CA LEU A 47 5.00 -17.31 -2.95
C LEU A 47 3.95 -18.43 -2.89
N ALA A 48 2.79 -18.23 -3.52
CA ALA A 48 1.75 -19.25 -3.61
C ALA A 48 2.25 -20.51 -4.34
N LEU A 49 2.95 -20.35 -5.46
CA LEU A 49 3.57 -21.46 -6.19
C LEU A 49 4.61 -22.17 -5.33
N PHE A 50 5.40 -21.43 -4.58
CA PHE A 50 6.37 -22.00 -3.63
C PHE A 50 5.68 -22.80 -2.50
N PHE A 51 4.48 -22.40 -2.08
CA PHE A 51 3.66 -23.19 -1.17
C PHE A 51 3.00 -24.42 -1.82
N GLY A 52 3.18 -24.63 -3.12
CA GLY A 52 2.58 -25.74 -3.86
C GLY A 52 1.16 -25.49 -4.34
N ALA A 53 0.77 -24.22 -4.51
CA ALA A 53 -0.57 -23.87 -4.97
C ALA A 53 -0.93 -24.50 -6.32
N SER A 54 -2.15 -25.03 -6.42
CA SER A 54 -2.72 -25.53 -7.67
C SER A 54 -3.04 -24.39 -8.64
N VAL A 55 -3.24 -24.74 -9.92
CA VAL A 55 -3.65 -23.78 -10.96
C VAL A 55 -4.92 -23.04 -10.56
N GLN A 56 -5.88 -23.74 -9.96
CA GLN A 56 -7.14 -23.15 -9.49
C GLN A 56 -6.89 -22.14 -8.37
N GLN A 57 -6.04 -22.47 -7.40
CA GLN A 57 -5.68 -21.56 -6.31
C GLN A 57 -4.94 -20.32 -6.82
N ILE A 58 -4.05 -20.46 -7.80
CA ILE A 58 -3.41 -19.31 -8.45
C ILE A 58 -4.43 -18.42 -9.17
N GLY A 59 -5.44 -19.02 -9.82
CA GLY A 59 -6.57 -18.27 -10.39
C GLY A 59 -7.35 -17.48 -9.34
N LEU A 60 -7.58 -18.06 -8.15
CA LEU A 60 -8.23 -17.35 -7.04
C LEU A 60 -7.36 -16.22 -6.49
N VAL A 61 -6.06 -16.45 -6.31
CA VAL A 61 -5.09 -15.44 -5.82
C VAL A 61 -4.99 -14.24 -6.77
N SER A 62 -5.09 -14.44 -8.08
CA SER A 62 -5.05 -13.33 -9.05
C SER A 62 -6.37 -12.55 -9.15
N ALA A 63 -7.51 -13.23 -9.03
CA ALA A 63 -8.83 -12.63 -9.28
C ALA A 63 -9.53 -12.10 -8.02
N LEU A 64 -9.63 -12.91 -6.96
CA LEU A 64 -10.48 -12.60 -5.80
C LEU A 64 -10.05 -11.34 -5.04
N PRO A 65 -8.76 -11.10 -4.73
CA PRO A 65 -8.35 -9.89 -4.04
C PRO A 65 -8.76 -8.63 -4.81
N ASN A 66 -8.55 -8.61 -6.13
CA ASN A 66 -8.88 -7.47 -6.99
C ASN A 66 -10.40 -7.25 -7.11
N LEU A 67 -11.17 -8.32 -7.26
CA LEU A 67 -12.63 -8.27 -7.32
C LEU A 67 -13.20 -7.68 -6.02
N LEU A 68 -12.80 -8.24 -4.87
CA LEU A 68 -13.32 -7.81 -3.58
C LEU A 68 -12.82 -6.42 -3.19
N ALA A 69 -11.59 -6.05 -3.55
CA ALA A 69 -11.10 -4.69 -3.41
C ALA A 69 -11.95 -3.70 -4.20
N SER A 70 -12.29 -4.02 -5.45
CA SER A 70 -13.14 -3.16 -6.29
C SER A 70 -14.55 -3.01 -5.71
N LEU A 71 -15.17 -4.11 -5.28
CA LEU A 71 -16.48 -4.08 -4.63
C LEU A 71 -16.48 -3.31 -3.31
N SER A 72 -15.38 -3.36 -2.55
CA SER A 72 -15.27 -2.62 -1.28
C SER A 72 -15.33 -1.10 -1.47
N GLN A 73 -14.97 -0.57 -2.65
CA GLN A 73 -14.96 0.87 -2.91
C GLN A 73 -16.36 1.50 -2.78
N PHE A 74 -17.43 0.75 -3.10
CA PHE A 74 -18.81 1.21 -2.94
C PHE A 74 -19.16 1.51 -1.48
N LEU A 75 -18.47 0.90 -0.53
CA LEU A 75 -18.68 1.09 0.90
C LEU A 75 -17.80 2.21 1.48
N ALA A 76 -16.81 2.71 0.72
CA ALA A 76 -15.78 3.62 1.25
C ALA A 76 -16.37 4.87 1.89
N VAL A 77 -17.33 5.53 1.24
CA VAL A 77 -17.99 6.74 1.78
C VAL A 77 -18.71 6.45 3.09
N ARG A 78 -19.46 5.34 3.19
CA ARG A 78 -20.15 4.94 4.41
C ARG A 78 -19.16 4.68 5.55
N VAL A 79 -18.05 4.01 5.25
CA VAL A 79 -17.01 3.72 6.25
C VAL A 79 -16.29 4.99 6.71
N ILE A 80 -16.06 5.97 5.82
CA ILE A 80 -15.50 7.29 6.19
C ILE A 80 -16.40 7.98 7.23
N TYR A 81 -17.71 8.00 7.02
CA TYR A 81 -18.67 8.59 7.97
C TYR A 81 -18.69 7.84 9.30
N LEU A 82 -18.68 6.50 9.29
CA LEU A 82 -18.66 5.69 10.51
C LEU A 82 -17.39 5.90 11.34
N VAL A 83 -16.22 6.06 10.71
CA VAL A 83 -14.95 6.28 11.42
C VAL A 83 -14.79 7.73 11.89
N GLY A 84 -15.46 8.68 11.21
CA GLY A 84 -15.47 10.10 11.53
C GLY A 84 -14.26 10.88 11.03
N GLY A 85 -13.61 10.43 9.94
CA GLY A 85 -12.48 11.17 9.33
C GLY A 85 -11.67 10.33 8.33
N ARG A 86 -11.19 10.96 7.24
CA ARG A 86 -10.45 10.29 6.16
C ARG A 86 -9.06 9.90 6.62
N VAL A 87 -8.33 10.76 7.32
CA VAL A 87 -6.97 10.46 7.79
C VAL A 87 -7.01 9.31 8.80
N LYS A 88 -7.95 9.35 9.74
CA LYS A 88 -8.16 8.30 10.74
C LYS A 88 -8.50 6.96 10.10
N LEU A 89 -9.37 6.96 9.09
CA LEU A 89 -9.68 5.75 8.33
C LEU A 89 -8.44 5.21 7.60
N LEU A 90 -7.74 6.07 6.87
CA LEU A 90 -6.54 5.68 6.12
C LEU A 90 -5.50 5.02 7.03
N VAL A 91 -5.16 5.65 8.16
CA VAL A 91 -4.18 5.08 9.12
C VAL A 91 -4.62 3.69 9.59
N ARG A 92 -5.90 3.50 9.96
CA ARG A 92 -6.42 2.20 10.42
C ARG A 92 -6.33 1.13 9.33
N LEU A 93 -6.76 1.45 8.11
CA LEU A 93 -6.71 0.50 6.99
C LEU A 93 -5.27 0.17 6.58
N VAL A 94 -4.38 1.16 6.57
CA VAL A 94 -2.97 0.97 6.23
C VAL A 94 -2.26 0.13 7.30
N LEU A 95 -2.56 0.34 8.58
CA LEU A 95 -2.03 -0.48 9.66
C LEU A 95 -2.55 -1.93 9.58
N ALA A 96 -3.85 -2.11 9.32
CA ALA A 96 -4.43 -3.44 9.11
C ALA A 96 -3.74 -4.15 7.93
N GLN A 97 -3.55 -3.44 6.81
CA GLN A 97 -2.85 -3.96 5.64
C GLN A 97 -1.39 -4.32 5.95
N ALA A 98 -0.67 -3.48 6.70
CA ALA A 98 0.70 -3.75 7.14
C ALA A 98 0.78 -5.02 8.00
N THR A 99 -0.15 -5.18 8.95
CA THR A 99 -0.23 -6.37 9.81
C THR A 99 -0.51 -7.63 8.99
N LEU A 100 -1.44 -7.58 8.06
CA LEU A 100 -1.77 -8.72 7.18
C LEU A 100 -0.58 -9.14 6.32
N ILE A 101 0.19 -8.19 5.81
CA ILE A 101 1.43 -8.46 5.05
C ILE A 101 2.50 -9.05 5.98
N GLY A 102 2.58 -8.57 7.22
CA GLY A 102 3.44 -9.16 8.26
C GLY A 102 3.05 -10.62 8.56
N CYS A 103 1.76 -10.94 8.59
CA CYS A 103 1.28 -12.33 8.71
C CYS A 103 1.75 -13.19 7.54
N ILE A 104 1.78 -12.67 6.31
CA ILE A 104 2.33 -13.39 5.14
C ILE A 104 3.83 -13.66 5.31
N ALA A 105 4.58 -12.71 5.88
CA ALA A 105 6.00 -12.90 6.19
C ALA A 105 6.21 -14.07 7.17
N VAL A 106 5.42 -14.12 8.24
CA VAL A 106 5.45 -15.23 9.21
C VAL A 106 5.02 -16.54 8.55
N LEU A 107 3.95 -16.51 7.75
CA LEU A 107 3.42 -17.68 7.02
C LEU A 107 4.45 -18.32 6.09
N SER A 108 5.37 -17.52 5.53
CA SER A 108 6.47 -18.01 4.69
C SER A 108 7.41 -18.97 5.43
N TRP A 109 7.44 -18.89 6.78
CA TRP A 109 8.24 -19.74 7.65
C TRP A 109 7.47 -20.93 8.26
N THR A 110 6.16 -20.81 8.48
CA THR A 110 5.39 -21.82 9.24
C THR A 110 5.14 -23.07 8.40
N GLY A 111 5.33 -24.29 8.91
CA GLY A 111 5.11 -25.58 8.21
C GLY A 111 3.67 -25.98 7.85
N THR A 112 2.68 -25.08 7.95
CA THR A 112 1.25 -25.45 7.96
C THR A 112 0.73 -25.94 6.59
N PRO A 113 -0.17 -26.94 6.53
CA PRO A 113 -0.78 -27.39 5.28
C PRO A 113 -1.68 -26.32 4.63
N TRP A 114 -2.21 -25.37 5.40
CA TRP A 114 -3.15 -24.33 4.95
C TRP A 114 -2.49 -23.05 4.43
N ARG A 115 -1.22 -23.10 4.04
CA ARG A 115 -0.42 -21.92 3.65
C ARG A 115 -1.04 -21.14 2.50
N VAL A 116 -1.59 -21.82 1.50
CA VAL A 116 -2.13 -21.17 0.30
C VAL A 116 -3.45 -20.46 0.63
N GLU A 117 -4.32 -21.10 1.41
CA GLU A 117 -5.61 -20.56 1.85
C GLU A 117 -5.41 -19.35 2.76
N LEU A 118 -4.49 -19.45 3.73
CA LEU A 118 -4.16 -18.34 4.62
C LEU A 118 -3.53 -17.16 3.88
N LEU A 119 -2.67 -17.44 2.89
CA LEU A 119 -2.12 -16.41 2.00
C LEU A 119 -3.25 -15.71 1.25
N LEU A 120 -4.17 -16.45 0.63
CA LEU A 120 -5.31 -15.90 -0.08
C LEU A 120 -6.19 -15.01 0.81
N VAL A 121 -6.51 -15.46 2.03
CA VAL A 121 -7.28 -14.67 3.01
C VAL A 121 -6.55 -13.37 3.35
N CYS A 122 -5.25 -13.43 3.63
CA CYS A 122 -4.46 -12.24 3.92
C CYS A 122 -4.44 -11.25 2.75
N LEU A 123 -4.26 -11.74 1.52
CA LEU A 123 -4.27 -10.93 0.30
C LEU A 123 -5.63 -10.28 0.06
N ILE A 124 -6.73 -11.02 0.24
CA ILE A 124 -8.10 -10.47 0.11
C ILE A 124 -8.32 -9.35 1.11
N LEU A 125 -8.04 -9.58 2.39
CA LEU A 125 -8.26 -8.57 3.44
C LEU A 125 -7.35 -7.34 3.24
N ALA A 126 -6.11 -7.57 2.80
CA ALA A 126 -5.17 -6.50 2.47
C ALA A 126 -5.65 -5.68 1.27
N ALA A 127 -6.16 -6.33 0.22
CA ALA A 127 -6.68 -5.68 -0.98
C ALA A 127 -7.98 -4.91 -0.68
N VAL A 128 -8.90 -5.47 0.11
CA VAL A 128 -10.12 -4.77 0.59
C VAL A 128 -9.75 -3.54 1.41
N SER A 129 -8.73 -3.63 2.27
CA SER A 129 -8.23 -2.46 3.00
C SER A 129 -7.73 -1.37 2.05
N GLY A 130 -7.02 -1.75 0.98
CA GLY A 130 -6.59 -0.84 -0.08
C GLY A 130 -7.75 -0.23 -0.87
N GLY A 131 -8.75 -1.05 -1.22
CA GLY A 131 -9.97 -0.62 -1.91
C GLY A 131 -10.75 0.43 -1.12
N LEU A 132 -10.92 0.25 0.19
CA LEU A 132 -11.54 1.24 1.06
C LEU A 132 -10.69 2.51 1.23
N ALA A 133 -9.36 2.37 1.24
CA ALA A 133 -8.44 3.49 1.41
C ALA A 133 -8.36 4.40 0.17
N GLY A 134 -8.48 3.84 -1.04
CA GLY A 134 -8.34 4.58 -2.30
C GLY A 134 -9.25 5.83 -2.40
N PRO A 135 -10.58 5.69 -2.27
CA PRO A 135 -11.50 6.83 -2.31
C PRO A 135 -11.27 7.84 -1.18
N ALA A 136 -10.92 7.38 0.03
CA ALA A 136 -10.62 8.26 1.15
C ALA A 136 -9.37 9.13 0.89
N TRP A 137 -8.30 8.52 0.35
CA TRP A 137 -7.08 9.22 -0.04
C TRP A 137 -7.33 10.16 -1.23
N GLY A 138 -8.06 9.71 -2.25
CA GLY A 138 -8.39 10.53 -3.42
C GLY A 138 -9.17 11.79 -3.05
N SER A 139 -10.18 11.64 -2.18
CA SER A 139 -10.95 12.77 -1.62
C SER A 139 -10.03 13.73 -0.86
N LEU A 140 -9.17 13.23 0.02
CA LEU A 140 -8.25 14.05 0.81
C LEU A 140 -7.25 14.82 -0.07
N MET A 141 -6.71 14.17 -1.09
CA MET A 141 -5.80 14.80 -2.05
C MET A 141 -6.50 15.84 -2.91
N SER A 142 -7.78 15.66 -3.21
CA SER A 142 -8.57 16.62 -3.98
C SER A 142 -8.73 17.96 -3.26
N ASP A 143 -8.75 17.95 -1.91
CA ASP A 143 -8.78 19.15 -1.08
C ASP A 143 -7.40 19.82 -0.98
N TYR A 144 -6.32 19.04 -1.00
CA TYR A 144 -4.95 19.57 -0.93
C TYR A 144 -4.45 20.19 -2.22
N VAL A 145 -4.84 19.63 -3.37
CA VAL A 145 -4.29 19.98 -4.67
C VAL A 145 -5.33 20.73 -5.51
N PRO A 146 -5.10 22.02 -5.80
CA PRO A 146 -5.97 22.80 -6.67
C PRO A 146 -6.16 22.14 -8.03
N ALA A 147 -7.37 22.20 -8.59
CA ALA A 147 -7.73 21.50 -9.83
C ALA A 147 -6.74 21.74 -10.97
N SER A 148 -6.30 23.00 -11.17
CA SER A 148 -5.33 23.39 -12.22
C SER A 148 -3.93 22.76 -12.07
N LYS A 149 -3.58 22.24 -10.89
CA LYS A 149 -2.25 21.65 -10.60
C LYS A 149 -2.30 20.14 -10.44
N ARG A 150 -3.49 19.51 -10.44
CA ARG A 150 -3.65 18.06 -10.19
C ARG A 150 -2.86 17.21 -11.18
N GLY A 151 -2.97 17.48 -12.49
CA GLY A 151 -2.25 16.72 -13.51
C GLY A 151 -0.74 16.71 -13.30
N ARG A 152 -0.14 17.88 -13.01
CA ARG A 152 1.30 18.01 -12.75
C ARG A 152 1.71 17.29 -11.47
N TYR A 153 0.94 17.43 -10.39
CA TYR A 153 1.23 16.77 -9.11
C TYR A 153 1.18 15.26 -9.23
N PHE A 154 0.07 14.71 -9.76
CA PHE A 154 -0.09 13.26 -9.91
C PHE A 154 0.85 12.69 -10.95
N GLY A 155 1.19 13.43 -12.02
CA GLY A 155 2.22 13.01 -12.96
C GLY A 155 3.59 12.82 -12.29
N TRP A 156 4.01 13.76 -11.44
CA TRP A 156 5.27 13.63 -10.71
C TRP A 156 5.21 12.52 -9.66
N ARG A 157 4.14 12.46 -8.86
CA ARG A 157 3.95 11.39 -7.85
C ARG A 157 3.95 10.01 -8.51
N ASN A 158 3.28 9.84 -9.64
CA ASN A 158 3.21 8.56 -10.33
C ASN A 158 4.55 8.15 -10.95
N ARG A 159 5.37 9.11 -11.42
CA ARG A 159 6.76 8.81 -11.82
C ARG A 159 7.59 8.27 -10.66
N LEU A 160 7.49 8.91 -9.49
CA LEU A 160 8.18 8.44 -8.27
C LEU A 160 7.70 7.04 -7.87
N VAL A 161 6.38 6.84 -7.78
CA VAL A 161 5.76 5.55 -7.45
C VAL A 161 6.22 4.47 -8.43
N GLY A 162 6.12 4.73 -9.75
CA GLY A 162 6.54 3.76 -10.77
C GLY A 162 8.03 3.42 -10.69
N ALA A 163 8.90 4.41 -10.48
CA ALA A 163 10.34 4.17 -10.32
C ALA A 163 10.63 3.30 -9.09
N VAL A 164 9.97 3.56 -7.96
CA VAL A 164 10.13 2.75 -6.74
C VAL A 164 9.59 1.33 -6.96
N THR A 165 8.43 1.18 -7.61
CA THR A 165 7.86 -0.14 -7.93
C THR A 165 8.80 -0.97 -8.79
N ILE A 166 9.32 -0.41 -9.90
CA ILE A 166 10.28 -1.11 -10.78
C ILE A 166 11.54 -1.50 -9.99
N GLY A 167 12.12 -0.55 -9.24
CA GLY A 167 13.29 -0.82 -8.41
C GLY A 167 13.03 -1.93 -7.38
N THR A 168 11.83 -1.95 -6.79
CA THR A 168 11.44 -2.98 -5.82
C THR A 168 11.29 -4.35 -6.46
N ILE A 169 10.68 -4.44 -7.64
CA ILE A 169 10.54 -5.71 -8.37
C ILE A 169 11.94 -6.29 -8.67
N LEU A 170 12.84 -5.48 -9.22
CA LEU A 170 14.19 -5.93 -9.53
C LEU A 170 14.95 -6.36 -8.27
N ALA A 171 14.92 -5.55 -7.21
CA ALA A 171 15.58 -5.85 -5.95
C ALA A 171 15.02 -7.11 -5.27
N ALA A 172 13.70 -7.30 -5.30
CA ALA A 172 13.02 -8.47 -4.75
C ALA A 172 13.42 -9.74 -5.50
N GLY A 173 13.49 -9.70 -6.83
CA GLY A 173 13.95 -10.81 -7.66
C GLY A 173 15.39 -11.19 -7.36
N LEU A 174 16.29 -10.20 -7.27
CA LEU A 174 17.69 -10.42 -6.89
C LEU A 174 17.80 -11.02 -5.48
N LEU A 175 17.07 -10.47 -4.51
CA LEU A 175 17.03 -10.98 -3.14
C LEU A 175 16.64 -12.46 -3.14
N LEU A 176 15.54 -12.83 -3.79
CA LEU A 176 15.11 -14.24 -3.86
C LEU A 176 16.13 -15.12 -4.59
N SER A 177 16.79 -14.59 -5.63
CA SER A 177 17.87 -15.31 -6.33
C SER A 177 19.03 -15.67 -5.39
N PHE A 178 19.42 -14.78 -4.47
CA PHE A 178 20.46 -15.07 -3.48
C PHE A 178 20.04 -16.16 -2.48
N PHE A 179 18.75 -16.24 -2.13
CA PHE A 179 18.24 -17.24 -1.21
C PHE A 179 17.85 -18.58 -1.87
N ARG A 180 18.00 -18.70 -3.20
CA ARG A 180 17.59 -19.87 -3.99
C ARG A 180 18.20 -21.18 -3.50
N GLU A 181 19.49 -21.18 -3.17
CA GLU A 181 20.23 -22.39 -2.77
C GLU A 181 20.29 -22.59 -1.25
N SER A 182 20.03 -21.54 -0.46
CA SER A 182 20.13 -21.60 1.00
C SER A 182 18.78 -21.86 1.68
N SER A 183 17.83 -20.93 1.54
CA SER A 183 16.52 -21.03 2.18
C SER A 183 15.52 -20.08 1.54
N TYR A 184 14.72 -20.60 0.62
CA TYR A 184 13.70 -19.82 -0.08
C TYR A 184 12.59 -19.30 0.85
N HIS A 185 12.29 -20.07 1.91
CA HIS A 185 11.41 -19.65 3.00
C HIS A 185 11.89 -18.34 3.65
N LEU A 186 13.20 -18.25 3.94
CA LEU A 186 13.80 -17.07 4.53
C LEU A 186 13.75 -15.87 3.57
N GLY A 187 14.03 -16.11 2.29
CA GLY A 187 13.96 -15.07 1.25
C GLY A 187 12.57 -14.44 1.17
N PHE A 188 11.51 -15.24 1.10
CA PHE A 188 10.14 -14.73 1.10
C PHE A 188 9.75 -14.07 2.42
N ALA A 189 10.14 -14.65 3.57
CA ALA A 189 9.86 -14.07 4.88
C ALA A 189 10.46 -12.67 5.01
N ILE A 190 11.74 -12.50 4.66
CA ILE A 190 12.42 -11.19 4.67
C ILE A 190 11.72 -10.23 3.70
N LEU A 191 11.43 -10.68 2.49
CA LEU A 191 10.83 -9.84 1.47
C LEU A 191 9.46 -9.27 1.89
N PHE A 192 8.56 -10.13 2.39
CA PHE A 192 7.25 -9.69 2.88
C PHE A 192 7.34 -8.91 4.19
N LEU A 193 8.34 -9.19 5.04
CA LEU A 193 8.60 -8.38 6.23
C LEU A 193 9.00 -6.95 5.87
N LEU A 194 9.91 -6.79 4.89
CA LEU A 194 10.30 -5.46 4.39
C LEU A 194 9.09 -4.72 3.81
N ALA A 195 8.21 -5.41 3.08
CA ALA A 195 6.96 -4.84 2.57
C ALA A 195 6.02 -4.38 3.70
N ALA A 196 5.88 -5.19 4.76
CA ALA A 196 5.09 -4.83 5.94
C ALA A 196 5.66 -3.60 6.66
N LEU A 197 6.97 -3.56 6.88
CA LEU A 197 7.67 -2.42 7.50
C LEU A 197 7.50 -1.14 6.68
N ALA A 198 7.66 -1.22 5.36
CA ALA A 198 7.39 -0.11 4.47
C ALA A 198 5.94 0.39 4.65
N ARG A 199 4.98 -0.52 4.77
CA ARG A 199 3.58 -0.15 4.97
C ARG A 199 3.30 0.47 6.36
N TYR A 200 3.97 0.03 7.42
CA TYR A 200 3.93 0.70 8.72
C TYR A 200 4.49 2.13 8.65
N PHE A 201 5.60 2.36 7.93
CA PHE A 201 6.11 3.71 7.71
C PHE A 201 5.15 4.58 6.91
N SER A 202 4.46 3.99 5.93
CA SER A 202 3.36 4.66 5.22
C SER A 202 2.24 5.10 6.18
N ALA A 203 1.81 4.25 7.13
CA ALA A 203 0.82 4.64 8.14
C ALA A 203 1.29 5.85 8.97
N TYR A 204 2.56 5.85 9.38
CA TYR A 204 3.18 6.97 10.08
C TYR A 204 3.13 8.25 9.24
N PHE A 205 3.51 8.22 7.95
CA PHE A 205 3.43 9.41 7.10
C PHE A 205 1.99 9.88 6.90
N ILE A 206 1.03 8.97 6.70
CA ILE A 206 -0.38 9.33 6.58
C ILE A 206 -0.88 10.01 7.86
N SER A 207 -0.48 9.54 9.04
CA SER A 207 -0.87 10.16 10.32
C SER A 207 -0.38 11.61 10.48
N ARG A 208 0.61 12.04 9.70
CA ARG A 208 1.13 13.42 9.68
C ARG A 208 0.37 14.32 8.70
N MET A 209 -0.56 13.78 7.92
CA MET A 209 -1.43 14.56 7.03
C MET A 209 -2.55 15.20 7.84
N GLY A 210 -2.90 16.45 7.54
CA GLY A 210 -3.96 17.16 8.26
C GLY A 210 -5.33 17.02 7.58
N GLU A 211 -6.39 16.82 8.36
CA GLU A 211 -7.77 16.77 7.86
C GLU A 211 -8.29 18.20 7.57
N PRO A 212 -8.61 18.56 6.30
CA PRO A 212 -9.14 19.87 5.89
C PRO A 212 -10.54 20.21 6.41
#